data_AF-A0A0G0FL75-F1
#
_entry.id   AF-A0A0G0FL75-F1
#
_cell.length_a   1.000
_cell.length_b   1.000
_cell.length_c   1.000
_cell.angle_alpha   90.00
_cell.angle_beta   90.00
_cell.angle_gamma   90.00
#
_symmetry.space_group_name_H-M   'P 1'
#
loop_
_entity.id
_entity.type
_entity.pdbx_description
1 polymer ?
#
loop_
_entity_poly.entity_id
_entity_poly.type
_entity_poly.pdbx_seq_one_letter_code
_entity_poly.pdbx_strand_id
1 'polypeptide(L)'
;MFPWDKHGYPLSWYGSASIFTDNVAINWSPLLGDIYKTLGSEYEQDWKKDDGTFDWSREYILKEIDTGPTAFIEKQEKLDLATLLTQGSLTGIPNGMLLTENSPAFWHTGFTKNLNDTTIEFSYQFLNAGDGDQLGLWIDDELRFIITGSLVGTEIMMSDIDIFGLTNGEHILSVALHNYGDANASVQVFDFTMLSIPEPSTLYLLCAAVVFSLIAMLLRQKPAC
;
A
#
# COMPACT_ATOMS: atom_id res chain seq x y z
N MET A 1 19.82 -27.28 1.83
CA MET A 1 18.85 -26.61 2.72
C MET A 1 18.97 -25.14 2.40
N PHE A 2 18.03 -24.60 1.63
CA PHE A 2 18.04 -23.19 1.26
C PHE A 2 17.83 -22.35 2.54
N PRO A 3 18.58 -21.27 2.76
CA PRO A 3 18.30 -20.36 3.86
C PRO A 3 16.94 -19.72 3.60
N TRP A 4 15.97 -19.96 4.49
CA TRP A 4 14.57 -19.55 4.37
C TRP A 4 14.36 -18.06 4.67
N ASP A 5 15.45 -17.34 4.91
CA ASP A 5 15.48 -16.00 5.48
C ASP A 5 15.29 -14.92 4.40
N LYS A 6 15.17 -15.33 3.12
CA LYS A 6 14.86 -14.48 1.97
C LYS A 6 14.01 -15.26 0.98
N HIS A 7 12.71 -15.30 1.20
CA HIS A 7 11.79 -15.90 0.24
C HIS A 7 11.51 -14.89 -0.88
N GLY A 8 11.94 -15.18 -2.10
CA GLY A 8 11.56 -14.42 -3.28
C GLY A 8 11.06 -15.41 -4.32
N TYR A 9 9.90 -15.15 -4.91
CA TYR A 9 9.42 -15.98 -6.00
C TYR A 9 10.11 -15.57 -7.31
N PRO A 10 10.34 -16.52 -8.24
CA PRO A 10 10.80 -16.17 -9.58
C PRO A 10 9.76 -15.29 -10.28
N LEU A 11 10.18 -14.38 -11.16
CA LEU A 11 9.30 -13.46 -11.90
C LEU A 11 8.10 -14.16 -12.57
N SER A 12 8.30 -15.37 -13.10
CA SER A 12 7.25 -16.19 -13.71
C SER A 12 6.15 -16.61 -12.73
N TRP A 13 6.48 -16.71 -11.44
CA TRP A 13 5.52 -17.06 -10.40
C TRP A 13 4.52 -15.92 -10.21
N TYR A 14 4.99 -14.66 -10.16
CA TYR A 14 4.09 -13.51 -10.02
C TYR A 14 3.13 -13.38 -11.19
N GLY A 15 3.63 -13.58 -12.43
CA GLY A 15 2.76 -13.63 -13.60
C GLY A 15 1.70 -14.73 -13.52
N SER A 16 2.03 -15.88 -12.94
CA SER A 16 1.11 -17.00 -12.76
C SER A 16 0.09 -16.73 -11.65
N ALA A 17 0.53 -16.20 -10.50
CA ALA A 17 -0.36 -15.84 -9.40
C ALA A 17 -1.38 -14.75 -9.81
N SER A 18 -0.97 -13.74 -10.59
CA SER A 18 -1.89 -12.73 -11.12
C SER A 18 -2.94 -13.27 -12.10
N ILE A 19 -2.69 -14.42 -12.74
CA ILE A 19 -3.68 -15.09 -13.62
C ILE A 19 -4.77 -15.78 -12.79
N PHE A 20 -4.42 -16.28 -11.61
CA PHE A 20 -5.34 -17.02 -10.74
C PHE A 20 -5.98 -16.16 -9.65
N THR A 21 -5.46 -14.96 -9.40
CA THR A 21 -5.99 -14.02 -8.41
C THR A 21 -5.77 -12.59 -8.92
N ASP A 22 -6.85 -11.87 -9.25
CA ASP A 22 -6.84 -10.58 -9.96
C ASP A 22 -5.77 -9.60 -9.43
N ASN A 23 -4.65 -9.48 -10.16
CA ASN A 23 -3.54 -8.54 -9.92
C ASN A 23 -2.86 -8.58 -8.54
N VAL A 24 -3.06 -9.63 -7.73
CA VAL A 24 -2.53 -9.68 -6.34
C VAL A 24 -1.02 -9.90 -6.30
N ALA A 25 -0.41 -10.46 -7.34
CA ALA A 25 0.97 -10.93 -7.27
C ALA A 25 2.02 -9.81 -7.15
N ILE A 26 1.77 -8.63 -7.73
CA ILE A 26 2.66 -7.48 -7.58
C ILE A 26 2.67 -6.98 -6.12
N ASN A 27 1.56 -7.11 -5.41
CA ASN A 27 1.42 -6.74 -3.99
C ASN A 27 2.03 -7.81 -3.04
N TRP A 28 2.55 -8.91 -3.58
CA TRP A 28 2.94 -10.11 -2.83
C TRP A 28 4.45 -10.38 -2.80
N SER A 29 5.28 -9.40 -3.16
CA SER A 29 6.74 -9.53 -3.14
C SER A 29 7.28 -9.53 -1.69
N PRO A 30 7.91 -10.61 -1.18
CA PRO A 30 8.44 -10.66 0.19
C PRO A 30 9.82 -10.00 0.31
N LEU A 31 10.21 -9.15 -0.64
CA LEU A 31 11.51 -8.52 -0.65
C LEU A 31 11.48 -7.25 0.20
N LEU A 32 11.63 -7.43 1.52
CA LEU A 32 12.53 -6.74 2.45
C LEU A 32 12.36 -7.43 3.83
N GLY A 33 13.42 -7.46 4.66
CA GLY A 33 13.58 -7.79 6.12
C GLY A 33 12.90 -8.97 6.87
N ASP A 34 13.09 -8.98 8.21
CA ASP A 34 12.83 -10.10 9.15
C ASP A 34 11.45 -10.09 9.88
N ILE A 35 10.47 -9.31 9.39
CA ILE A 35 9.19 -9.04 10.12
C ILE A 35 7.90 -9.13 9.25
N TYR A 36 7.96 -9.70 8.04
CA TYR A 36 7.01 -9.32 6.98
C TYR A 36 5.75 -10.17 6.96
N LYS A 37 4.63 -9.54 7.33
CA LYS A 37 3.33 -9.82 6.71
C LYS A 37 3.34 -9.14 5.33
N THR A 38 3.10 -9.91 4.29
CA THR A 38 2.77 -9.43 2.94
C THR A 38 1.52 -8.55 3.00
N LEU A 39 1.56 -7.32 2.47
CA LEU A 39 0.46 -6.34 2.53
C LEU A 39 -0.65 -6.57 1.49
N GLY A 40 -1.00 -7.83 1.28
CA GLY A 40 -2.41 -8.19 1.11
C GLY A 40 -2.82 -8.84 2.41
N SER A 41 -3.05 -8.05 3.47
CA SER A 41 -3.34 -8.59 4.82
C SER A 41 -4.59 -9.49 4.87
N GLU A 42 -5.38 -9.42 3.81
CA GLU A 42 -6.60 -10.14 3.55
C GLU A 42 -6.36 -11.44 2.78
N TYR A 43 -5.13 -11.83 2.45
CA TYR A 43 -4.84 -13.02 1.65
C TYR A 43 -3.72 -13.88 2.27
N GLU A 44 -3.98 -15.18 2.37
CA GLU A 44 -3.03 -16.22 2.76
C GLU A 44 -2.78 -17.18 1.60
N GLN A 45 -1.60 -17.79 1.59
CA GLN A 45 -1.28 -18.85 0.66
C GLN A 45 -1.25 -20.17 1.43
N ASP A 46 -2.23 -21.04 1.14
CA ASP A 46 -2.35 -22.33 1.78
C ASP A 46 -1.78 -23.44 0.89
N TRP A 47 -0.56 -23.85 1.20
CA TRP A 47 0.12 -24.97 0.54
C TRP A 47 -0.32 -26.33 1.06
N LYS A 48 -1.28 -26.40 1.99
CA LYS A 48 -1.71 -27.66 2.59
C LYS A 48 -3.10 -28.03 2.13
N LYS A 49 -3.41 -29.32 2.09
CA LYS A 49 -4.79 -29.82 1.98
C LYS A 49 -5.44 -29.79 3.36
N ASP A 50 -6.73 -30.07 3.41
CA ASP A 50 -7.49 -30.23 4.67
C ASP A 50 -6.89 -31.28 5.62
N ASP A 51 -6.13 -32.24 5.09
CA ASP A 51 -5.42 -33.28 5.86
C ASP A 51 -4.02 -32.86 6.36
N GLY A 52 -3.62 -31.61 6.07
CA GLY A 52 -2.32 -31.04 6.45
C GLY A 52 -1.14 -31.43 5.55
N THR A 53 -1.34 -32.25 4.52
CA THR A 53 -0.30 -32.61 3.54
C THR A 53 -0.07 -31.49 2.53
N PHE A 54 1.18 -31.35 2.06
CA PHE A 54 1.52 -30.32 1.08
C PHE A 54 0.93 -30.63 -0.31
N ASP A 55 0.35 -29.61 -0.94
CA ASP A 55 -0.16 -29.61 -2.31
C ASP A 55 0.47 -28.48 -3.13
N TRP A 56 1.52 -28.83 -3.86
CA TRP A 56 2.25 -27.89 -4.71
C TRP A 56 1.43 -27.37 -5.90
N SER A 57 0.30 -27.99 -6.24
CA SER A 57 -0.60 -27.43 -7.26
C SER A 57 -1.32 -26.17 -6.79
N ARG A 58 -1.36 -25.92 -5.48
CA ARG A 58 -1.94 -24.74 -4.83
C ARG A 58 -0.94 -23.59 -4.65
N GLU A 59 0.28 -23.75 -5.17
CA GLU A 59 1.35 -22.73 -5.09
C GLU A 59 0.92 -21.36 -5.65
N TYR A 60 -0.06 -21.29 -6.55
CA TYR A 60 -0.52 -20.01 -7.13
C TYR A 60 -1.90 -19.57 -6.62
N ILE A 61 -2.50 -20.32 -5.70
CA ILE A 61 -3.86 -20.05 -5.20
C ILE A 61 -3.75 -19.27 -3.88
N LEU A 62 -4.15 -18.01 -3.94
CA LEU A 62 -4.31 -17.17 -2.75
C LEU A 62 -5.74 -17.33 -2.23
N LYS A 63 -5.87 -17.45 -0.92
CA LYS A 63 -7.13 -17.56 -0.20
C LYS A 63 -7.34 -16.28 0.60
N GLU A 64 -8.53 -15.69 0.48
CA GLU A 64 -8.91 -14.56 1.30
C GLU A 64 -8.99 -15.00 2.78
N ILE A 65 -8.24 -14.32 3.65
CA ILE A 65 -8.34 -14.44 5.10
C ILE A 65 -9.62 -13.72 5.50
N ASP A 66 -10.51 -14.42 6.20
CA ASP A 66 -11.61 -13.76 6.90
C ASP A 66 -11.01 -12.93 8.04
N THR A 67 -10.72 -11.64 7.77
CA THR A 67 -10.14 -10.70 8.72
C THR A 67 -11.18 -10.14 9.70
N GLY A 68 -12.43 -10.62 9.67
CA GLY A 68 -13.54 -10.01 10.37
C GLY A 68 -14.02 -8.72 9.68
N PRO A 69 -14.90 -7.93 10.33
CA PRO A 69 -15.48 -6.74 9.71
C PRO A 69 -14.40 -5.73 9.34
N THR A 70 -14.43 -5.25 8.09
CA THR A 70 -13.57 -4.19 7.56
C THR A 70 -13.57 -3.01 8.53
N ALA A 71 -12.39 -2.60 9.00
CA ALA A 71 -12.27 -1.40 9.80
C ALA A 71 -12.76 -0.22 8.95
N PHE A 72 -13.71 0.55 9.48
CA PHE A 72 -14.24 1.70 8.75
C PHE A 72 -13.14 2.74 8.59
N ILE A 73 -12.78 3.05 7.34
CA ILE A 73 -12.02 4.26 7.02
C ILE A 73 -12.88 5.43 7.45
N GLU A 74 -12.43 6.20 8.43
CA GLU A 74 -13.16 7.36 8.92
C GLU A 74 -13.00 8.54 7.97
N LYS A 75 -11.81 8.63 7.37
CA LYS A 75 -11.39 9.81 6.65
C LYS A 75 -10.45 9.45 5.51
N GLN A 76 -10.75 10.02 4.34
CA GLN A 76 -9.88 10.05 3.18
C GLN A 76 -9.63 11.52 2.86
N GLU A 77 -8.40 11.99 3.06
CA GLU A 77 -8.03 13.39 2.81
C GLU A 77 -6.93 13.49 1.78
N LYS A 78 -7.10 14.38 0.82
CA LYS A 78 -6.02 14.71 -0.11
C LYS A 78 -4.79 15.17 0.67
N LEU A 79 -3.65 14.57 0.40
CA LEU A 79 -2.39 14.92 1.03
C LEU A 79 -1.82 16.17 0.37
N ASP A 80 -1.64 17.25 1.14
CA ASP A 80 -1.01 18.47 0.65
C ASP A 80 0.51 18.33 0.72
N LEU A 81 1.11 17.99 -0.42
CA LEU A 81 2.53 17.69 -0.54
C LEU A 81 3.34 18.96 -0.78
N ALA A 82 4.10 19.38 0.23
CA ALA A 82 5.04 20.50 0.12
C ALA A 82 6.36 20.00 -0.47
N THR A 83 6.72 20.47 -1.68
CA THR A 83 8.01 20.09 -2.30
C THR A 83 9.16 20.70 -1.52
N LEU A 84 10.07 19.85 -1.04
CA LEU A 84 11.28 20.24 -0.30
C LEU A 84 12.48 20.35 -1.23
N LEU A 85 12.66 19.35 -2.09
CA LEU A 85 13.81 19.24 -3.00
C LEU A 85 13.42 18.46 -4.25
N THR A 86 13.98 18.87 -5.38
CA THR A 86 13.97 18.09 -6.62
C THR A 86 15.39 17.94 -7.15
N GLN A 87 15.70 16.78 -7.73
CA GLN A 87 16.97 16.50 -8.39
C GLN A 87 16.72 15.71 -9.67
N GLY A 88 17.33 16.10 -10.78
CA GLY A 88 17.11 15.47 -12.09
C GLY A 88 16.05 16.19 -12.92
N SER A 89 15.44 15.47 -13.86
CA SER A 89 14.43 16.05 -14.76
C SER A 89 13.03 15.80 -14.23
N LEU A 90 12.44 16.83 -13.61
CA LEU A 90 11.10 16.77 -13.03
C LEU A 90 10.22 17.88 -13.56
N THR A 91 8.94 17.57 -13.79
CA THR A 91 7.92 18.53 -14.20
C THR A 91 6.71 18.40 -13.28
N GLY A 92 6.32 19.49 -12.62
CA GLY A 92 5.11 19.50 -11.80
C GLY A 92 3.87 19.25 -12.65
N ILE A 93 2.99 18.37 -12.18
CA ILE A 93 1.70 18.07 -12.80
C ILE A 93 0.59 18.32 -11.78
N PRO A 94 -0.69 18.41 -12.19
CA PRO A 94 -1.79 18.47 -11.24
C PRO A 94 -1.68 17.34 -10.21
N ASN A 95 -1.66 17.70 -8.93
CA ASN A 95 -1.60 16.78 -7.79
C ASN A 95 -0.38 15.83 -7.76
N GLY A 96 0.73 16.18 -8.40
CA GLY A 96 1.88 15.26 -8.42
C GLY A 96 3.10 15.76 -9.18
N MET A 97 3.92 14.80 -9.60
CA MET A 97 5.17 15.04 -10.30
C MET A 97 5.36 14.04 -11.44
N LEU A 98 5.82 14.54 -12.59
CA LEU A 98 6.38 13.73 -13.67
C LEU A 98 7.90 13.66 -13.50
N LEU A 99 8.42 12.45 -13.35
CA LEU A 99 9.84 12.14 -13.31
C LEU A 99 10.23 11.63 -14.71
N THR A 100 11.21 12.26 -15.33
CA THR A 100 11.77 11.81 -16.62
C THR A 100 13.23 11.48 -16.43
N GLU A 101 13.65 10.40 -17.04
CA GLU A 101 14.99 9.91 -16.91
C GLU A 101 15.95 10.65 -17.85
N ASN A 102 16.81 11.47 -17.27
CA ASN A 102 18.06 11.96 -17.88
C ASN A 102 19.28 11.72 -16.95
N SER A 103 18.98 11.33 -15.71
CA SER A 103 19.78 10.90 -14.56
C SER A 103 18.76 10.40 -13.52
N PRO A 104 19.14 9.72 -12.42
CA PRO A 104 18.18 9.40 -11.36
C PRO A 104 17.40 10.67 -10.96
N ALA A 105 16.08 10.59 -11.01
CA ALA A 105 15.20 11.71 -10.73
C ALA A 105 14.59 11.52 -9.34
N PHE A 106 14.67 12.54 -8.50
CA PHE A 106 14.18 12.52 -7.12
C PHE A 106 13.27 13.70 -6.86
N TRP A 107 12.15 13.42 -6.20
CA TRP A 107 11.24 14.39 -5.65
C TRP A 107 11.09 14.10 -4.15
N HIS A 108 11.56 15.03 -3.32
CA HIS A 108 11.38 14.98 -1.88
C HIS A 108 10.29 15.95 -1.46
N THR A 109 9.34 15.46 -0.69
CA THR A 109 8.20 16.22 -0.20
C THR A 109 7.92 15.92 1.27
N GLY A 110 7.43 16.91 2.00
CA GLY A 110 7.06 16.77 3.40
C GLY A 110 5.58 16.40 3.56
N PHE A 111 5.27 15.60 4.58
CA PHE A 111 3.91 15.40 5.07
C PHE A 111 3.87 15.28 6.59
N THR A 112 2.73 15.61 7.19
CA THR A 112 2.49 15.44 8.63
C THR A 112 1.66 14.19 8.87
N LYS A 113 2.16 13.26 9.69
CA LYS A 113 1.43 12.09 10.18
C LYS A 113 0.73 12.40 11.50
N ASN A 114 -0.57 12.14 11.56
CA ASN A 114 -1.36 12.14 12.79
C ASN A 114 -1.50 10.75 13.39
N LEU A 115 -2.03 10.69 14.62
CA LEU A 115 -2.21 9.45 15.37
C LEU A 115 -3.08 8.42 14.66
N ASN A 116 -4.11 8.88 13.94
CA ASN A 116 -5.10 8.03 13.30
C ASN A 116 -4.75 7.68 11.85
N ASP A 117 -3.68 8.27 11.31
CA ASP A 117 -3.27 8.07 9.93
C ASP A 117 -2.55 6.72 9.80
N THR A 118 -3.03 5.91 8.86
CA THR A 118 -2.54 4.53 8.66
C THR A 118 -1.87 4.34 7.34
N THR A 119 -2.34 5.01 6.29
CA THR A 119 -1.97 4.67 4.93
C THR A 119 -1.91 5.90 4.05
N ILE A 120 -0.92 5.95 3.15
CA ILE A 120 -0.89 6.91 2.05
C ILE A 120 -1.21 6.15 0.76
N GLU A 121 -2.34 6.48 0.13
CA GLU A 121 -2.68 6.04 -1.22
C GLU A 121 -2.13 7.03 -2.25
N PHE A 122 -1.72 6.53 -3.40
CA PHE A 122 -1.26 7.34 -4.53
C PHE A 122 -1.50 6.61 -5.85
N SER A 123 -1.53 7.38 -6.93
CA SER A 123 -1.58 6.87 -8.29
C SER A 123 -0.25 7.06 -9.00
N TYR A 124 0.08 6.15 -9.92
CA TYR A 124 1.24 6.30 -10.78
C TYR A 124 0.98 5.73 -12.17
N GLN A 125 1.77 6.18 -13.15
CA GLN A 125 1.72 5.69 -14.52
C GLN A 125 3.10 5.86 -15.16
N PHE A 126 3.65 4.77 -15.69
CA PHE A 126 4.80 4.87 -16.60
C PHE A 126 4.29 5.34 -17.96
N LEU A 127 4.77 6.49 -18.41
CA LEU A 127 4.54 6.95 -19.79
C LEU A 127 5.52 6.28 -20.75
N ASN A 128 6.71 5.94 -20.23
CA ASN A 128 7.64 5.00 -20.84
C ASN A 128 8.27 4.15 -19.73
N ALA A 129 8.17 2.82 -19.85
CA ALA A 129 8.65 1.87 -18.87
C ALA A 129 10.19 1.72 -18.84
N GLY A 130 10.85 2.17 -19.91
CA GLY A 130 12.28 2.01 -20.14
C GLY A 130 12.75 0.56 -20.19
N ASP A 131 14.02 0.32 -19.84
CA ASP A 131 14.69 -0.97 -20.03
C ASP A 131 14.70 -1.84 -18.76
N GLY A 132 13.88 -1.48 -17.77
CA GLY A 132 13.85 -2.11 -16.45
C GLY A 132 13.84 -1.11 -15.30
N ASP A 133 13.57 0.16 -15.61
CA ASP A 133 13.54 1.28 -14.68
C ASP A 133 12.51 1.09 -13.57
N GLN A 134 12.84 1.63 -12.40
CA GLN A 134 12.07 1.39 -11.20
C GLN A 134 11.60 2.69 -10.59
N LEU A 135 10.30 2.75 -10.29
CA LEU A 135 9.73 3.76 -9.40
C LEU A 135 9.88 3.24 -7.97
N GLY A 136 10.49 4.04 -7.11
CA GLY A 136 10.56 3.76 -5.67
C GLY A 136 10.04 4.92 -4.84
N LEU A 137 9.47 4.60 -3.68
CA LEU A 137 9.05 5.56 -2.67
C LEU A 137 9.68 5.18 -1.32
N TRP A 138 10.29 6.16 -0.64
CA TRP A 138 10.89 6.05 0.68
C TRP A 138 10.22 7.02 1.65
N ILE A 139 10.13 6.64 2.92
CA ILE A 139 9.78 7.56 4.00
C ILE A 139 10.91 7.56 5.02
N ASP A 140 11.48 8.74 5.28
CA ASP A 140 12.64 8.91 6.17
C ASP A 140 13.78 7.94 5.87
N ASP A 141 14.16 7.86 4.60
CA ASP A 141 15.20 6.97 4.04
C ASP A 141 14.89 5.46 4.12
N GLU A 142 13.71 5.05 4.60
CA GLU A 142 13.26 3.66 4.57
C GLU A 142 12.41 3.38 3.32
N LEU A 143 12.80 2.36 2.54
CA LEU A 143 12.07 1.95 1.34
C LEU A 143 10.68 1.41 1.72
N ARG A 144 9.63 1.97 1.12
CA ARG A 144 8.24 1.59 1.36
C ARG A 144 7.58 0.94 0.15
N PHE A 145 7.96 1.35 -1.05
CA PHE A 145 7.37 0.84 -2.28
C PHE A 145 8.40 0.83 -3.40
N ILE A 146 8.37 -0.21 -4.23
CA ILE A 146 9.18 -0.30 -5.44
C ILE A 146 8.43 -1.07 -6.51
N ILE A 147 8.46 -0.57 -7.75
CA ILE A 147 7.86 -1.24 -8.90
C ILE A 147 8.69 -1.02 -10.15
N THR A 148 8.78 -2.06 -10.99
CA THR A 148 9.50 -1.99 -12.28
C THR A 148 8.53 -1.61 -13.39
N GLY A 149 8.88 -0.63 -14.21
CA GLY A 149 8.03 -0.11 -15.28
C GLY A 149 7.59 -1.19 -16.26
N SER A 150 8.48 -2.12 -16.61
CA SER A 150 8.19 -3.22 -17.54
C SER A 150 7.13 -4.21 -17.04
N LEU A 151 6.88 -4.25 -15.72
CA LEU A 151 5.87 -5.14 -15.12
C LEU A 151 4.47 -4.53 -15.19
N VAL A 152 4.38 -3.21 -15.02
CA VAL A 152 3.11 -2.48 -14.97
C VAL A 152 2.67 -2.06 -16.37
N GLY A 153 3.61 -1.76 -17.26
CA GLY A 153 3.29 -1.15 -18.54
C GLY A 153 2.83 0.30 -18.39
N THR A 154 1.90 0.73 -19.25
CA THR A 154 1.51 2.16 -19.36
C THR A 154 0.15 2.48 -18.74
N GLU A 155 -0.43 1.56 -17.98
CA GLU A 155 -1.71 1.77 -17.32
C GLU A 155 -1.56 2.66 -16.08
N ILE A 156 -2.64 3.34 -15.70
CA ILE A 156 -2.69 4.06 -14.42
C ILE A 156 -2.93 3.03 -13.34
N MET A 157 -2.03 2.97 -12.38
CA MET A 157 -2.12 2.11 -11.22
C MET A 157 -2.39 2.94 -9.97
N MET A 158 -3.10 2.32 -9.03
CA MET A 158 -3.24 2.81 -7.67
C MET A 158 -2.45 1.90 -6.74
N SER A 159 -1.79 2.49 -5.76
CA SER A 159 -1.05 1.76 -4.73
C SER A 159 -1.10 2.51 -3.41
N ASP A 160 -0.79 1.80 -2.35
CA ASP A 160 -0.74 2.34 -1.00
C ASP A 160 0.58 2.02 -0.30
N ILE A 161 0.89 2.82 0.73
CA ILE A 161 2.02 2.64 1.65
C ILE A 161 1.47 2.66 3.08
N ASP A 162 1.73 1.58 3.83
CA ASP A 162 1.48 1.54 5.27
C ASP A 162 2.44 2.49 6.01
N ILE A 163 1.86 3.40 6.79
CA ILE A 163 2.55 4.35 7.65
C ILE A 163 2.17 4.19 9.13
N PHE A 164 1.37 3.19 9.50
CA PHE A 164 0.88 3.00 10.87
C PHE A 164 2.03 2.96 11.90
N GLY A 165 3.15 2.34 11.53
CA GLY A 165 4.33 2.21 12.38
C GLY A 165 5.18 3.46 12.54
N LEU A 166 4.92 4.53 11.77
CA LEU A 166 5.67 5.78 11.89
C LEU A 166 5.25 6.56 13.14
N THR A 167 6.22 7.24 13.76
CA THR A 167 5.94 8.20 14.84
C THR A 167 5.04 9.32 14.34
N ASN A 168 4.25 9.97 15.21
CA ASN A 168 3.48 11.13 14.77
C ASN A 168 4.40 12.35 14.59
N GLY A 169 4.14 13.17 13.57
CA GLY A 169 4.94 14.37 13.28
C GLY A 169 5.24 14.56 11.80
N GLU A 170 6.27 15.36 11.52
CA GLU A 170 6.74 15.64 10.16
C GLU A 170 7.61 14.50 9.62
N HIS A 171 7.37 14.11 8.37
CA HIS A 171 8.09 13.07 7.67
C HIS A 171 8.47 13.51 6.25
N ILE A 172 9.50 12.89 5.69
CA ILE A 172 9.91 13.12 4.31
C ILE A 172 9.51 11.92 3.47
N LEU A 173 8.60 12.13 2.53
CA LEU A 173 8.33 11.22 1.43
C LEU A 173 9.28 11.54 0.27
N SER A 174 10.06 10.55 -0.16
CA SER A 174 10.96 10.64 -1.31
C SER A 174 10.47 9.73 -2.42
N VAL A 175 10.22 10.28 -3.59
CA VAL A 175 9.84 9.57 -4.80
C VAL A 175 11.02 9.57 -5.76
N ALA A 176 11.43 8.42 -6.27
CA ALA A 176 12.54 8.33 -7.20
C ALA A 176 12.25 7.46 -8.41
N LEU A 177 12.77 7.88 -9.57
CA LEU A 177 12.90 7.03 -10.76
C LEU A 177 14.37 6.61 -10.88
N HIS A 178 14.61 5.31 -10.68
CA HIS A 178 15.92 4.70 -10.81
C HIS A 178 16.16 4.20 -12.23
N ASN A 179 17.28 4.67 -12.81
CA ASN A 179 17.77 4.26 -14.12
C ASN A 179 18.14 2.78 -14.12
N TYR A 180 17.68 2.05 -15.13
CA TYR A 180 18.32 0.83 -15.58
C TYR A 180 18.42 0.81 -17.10
N GLY A 181 19.64 0.88 -17.64
CA GLY A 181 19.87 0.79 -19.08
C GLY A 181 19.95 2.17 -19.74
N ASP A 182 19.30 2.34 -20.89
CA ASP A 182 19.27 3.63 -21.59
C ASP A 182 18.32 4.59 -20.89
N ALA A 183 18.69 5.88 -20.82
CA ALA A 183 17.87 6.90 -20.18
C ALA A 183 16.63 7.25 -21.02
N ASN A 184 15.56 6.48 -20.83
CA ASN A 184 14.36 6.54 -21.66
C ASN A 184 13.06 6.37 -20.86
N ALA A 185 13.10 6.13 -19.55
CA ALA A 185 11.92 5.99 -18.72
C ALA A 185 11.28 7.33 -18.35
N SER A 186 9.97 7.30 -18.14
CA SER A 186 9.24 8.40 -17.55
C SER A 186 8.03 7.89 -16.79
N VAL A 187 7.84 8.43 -15.58
CA VAL A 187 6.76 8.02 -14.69
C VAL A 187 6.15 9.26 -14.05
N GLN A 188 4.83 9.31 -14.05
CA GLN A 188 4.09 10.29 -13.26
C GLN A 188 3.57 9.64 -11.99
N VAL A 189 3.62 10.37 -10.89
CA VAL A 189 3.11 9.95 -9.57
C VAL A 189 2.26 11.10 -9.03
N PHE A 190 1.02 10.81 -8.66
CA PHE A 190 -0.01 11.82 -8.42
C PHE A 190 -1.15 11.32 -7.52
N ASP A 191 -2.08 12.23 -7.16
CA ASP A 191 -3.28 11.96 -6.37
C ASP A 191 -3.01 11.29 -5.00
N PHE A 192 -2.02 11.83 -4.28
CA PHE A 192 -1.71 11.39 -2.92
C PHE A 192 -2.84 11.69 -1.94
N THR A 193 -3.20 10.69 -1.16
CA THR A 193 -4.32 10.72 -0.24
C THR A 193 -3.96 10.00 1.06
N MET A 194 -4.26 10.63 2.19
CA MET A 194 -4.12 10.04 3.52
C MET A 194 -5.40 9.32 3.91
N LEU A 195 -5.26 8.07 4.37
CA LEU A 195 -6.31 7.30 5.01
C LEU A 195 -6.11 7.27 6.52
N SER A 196 -7.20 7.51 7.24
CA SER A 196 -7.21 7.47 8.70
C SER A 196 -8.30 6.53 9.22
N ILE A 197 -7.97 5.75 10.25
CA ILE A 197 -8.94 4.92 11.00
C ILE A 197 -9.29 5.59 12.33
N PRO A 198 -10.54 5.45 12.82
CA PRO A 198 -10.93 6.06 14.08
C PRO A 198 -10.13 5.47 15.24
N GLU A 199 -9.85 6.31 16.24
CA GLU A 199 -9.36 5.78 17.52
C GLU A 199 -10.36 4.76 18.08
N PRO A 200 -9.88 3.67 18.71
CA PRO A 200 -10.75 2.68 19.36
C PRO A 200 -11.75 3.32 20.34
N SER A 201 -11.34 4.41 21.01
CA SER A 201 -12.15 5.16 21.97
C SER A 201 -13.44 5.74 21.38
N THR A 202 -13.39 6.23 20.13
CA THR A 202 -14.54 6.77 19.40
C THR A 202 -15.55 5.67 19.05
N LEU A 203 -15.06 4.50 18.65
CA LEU A 203 -15.87 3.31 18.41
C LEU A 203 -16.56 2.82 19.70
N TYR A 204 -15.83 2.76 20.81
CA TYR A 204 -16.43 2.41 22.10
C TYR A 204 -17.50 3.41 22.55
N LEU A 205 -17.30 4.71 22.33
CA LEU A 205 -18.29 5.76 22.62
C LEU A 205 -19.53 5.64 21.74
N LEU A 206 -19.38 5.38 20.44
CA LEU A 206 -20.49 5.14 19.51
C LEU A 206 -21.28 3.89 19.89
N CYS A 207 -20.60 2.77 20.17
CA CYS A 207 -21.25 1.56 20.64
C CYS A 207 -21.99 1.78 21.97
N ALA A 208 -21.37 2.49 22.92
CA ALA A 208 -22.01 2.83 24.18
C ALA A 208 -23.27 3.68 23.96
N ALA A 209 -23.22 4.69 23.09
CA ALA A 209 -24.37 5.55 22.78
C ALA A 209 -25.54 4.78 22.14
N VAL A 210 -25.26 3.84 21.24
CA VAL A 210 -26.27 2.95 20.63
C VAL A 210 -26.89 2.03 21.67
N VAL A 211 -26.07 1.40 22.52
CA VAL A 211 -26.56 0.53 23.62
C VAL A 211 -27.42 1.33 24.59
N PHE A 212 -26.99 2.53 25.00
CA PHE A 212 -27.79 3.41 25.86
C PHE A 212 -29.12 3.81 25.23
N SER A 213 -29.14 4.10 23.93
CA SER A 213 -30.37 4.46 23.19
C SER A 213 -31.34 3.28 23.10
N LEU A 214 -30.84 2.07 22.84
CA LEU A 214 -31.64 0.84 22.83
C LEU A 214 -32.23 0.54 24.22
N ILE A 215 -31.43 0.65 25.29
CA ILE A 215 -31.89 0.48 26.67
C ILE A 215 -32.96 1.52 27.01
N ALA A 216 -32.75 2.79 26.67
CA ALA A 216 -33.73 3.85 26.92
C ALA A 216 -35.05 3.61 26.16
N MET A 217 -34.98 3.10 24.93
CA MET A 217 -36.17 2.75 24.14
C MET A 217 -36.95 1.58 24.75
N LEU A 218 -36.25 0.53 25.20
CA LEU A 218 -36.85 -0.61 25.90
C LEU A 218 -37.50 -0.21 27.23
N LEU A 219 -36.89 0.70 27.98
CA LEU A 219 -37.44 1.19 29.24
C LEU A 219 -38.69 2.06 29.04
N ARG A 220 -38.81 2.78 27.92
CA ARG A 220 -40.02 3.55 27.57
C ARG A 220 -41.20 2.68 27.12
N GLN A 221 -40.97 1.42 26.75
CA GLN A 221 -42.02 0.49 26.31
C GLN A 221 -42.70 -0.28 27.46
N LYS A 222 -42.30 -0.07 28.72
CA LYS A 222 -43.03 -0.65 29.86
C LYS A 222 -44.39 0.04 30.02
N PRO A 223 -45.52 -0.69 29.90
CA PRO A 223 -46.83 -0.11 30.15
C PRO A 223 -46.95 0.28 31.62
N ALA A 224 -47.52 1.46 31.89
CA ALA A 224 -47.88 1.87 33.23
C ALA A 224 -48.97 0.91 33.76
N CYS A 225 -48.64 0.15 34.79
CA CYS A 225 -49.62 -0.58 35.60
C CYS A 225 -50.32 0.36 36.57
#